data_AF-A0A352KEJ7-F1
#
_entry.id   AF-A0A352KEJ7-F1
#
_cell.length_a   1.000
_cell.length_b   1.000
_cell.length_c   1.000
_cell.angle_alpha   90.00
_cell.angle_beta   90.00
_cell.angle_gamma   90.00
#
_symmetry.space_group_name_H-M   'P 1'
#
loop_
_entity.id
_entity.type
_entity.pdbx_description
1 polymer ?
#
loop_
_entity_poly.entity_id
_entity_poly.type
_entity_poly.pdbx_seq_one_letter_code
_entity_poly.pdbx_strand_id
1 'polypeptide(L)' 'ISDVIVMKEITIKGAIGVTSSGYTSAIELLEKRVIPFEKMHTHDFDLTDAELAIKTLAREIDGEESVHSCLIPGLK' A
#
# COMPACT_ATOMS: atom_id res chain seq x y z
N ILE A 1 -25.02 22.51 -8.19
CA ILE A 1 -23.65 21.98 -8.38
C ILE A 1 -23.41 21.46 -9.81
N SER A 2 -24.42 20.86 -10.47
CA SER A 2 -24.31 20.30 -11.85
C SER A 2 -23.82 21.28 -12.94
N ASP A 3 -24.44 22.45 -13.09
CA ASP A 3 -24.13 23.35 -14.21
C ASP A 3 -22.69 23.90 -14.18
N VAL A 4 -22.11 24.03 -12.97
CA VAL A 4 -20.72 24.45 -12.79
C VAL A 4 -19.73 23.36 -13.21
N ILE A 5 -20.10 22.08 -13.05
CA ILE A 5 -19.28 20.94 -13.48
C ILE A 5 -19.30 20.84 -15.00
N VAL A 6 -20.46 21.03 -15.64
CA VAL A 6 -20.64 20.99 -17.09
C VAL A 6 -19.87 22.13 -17.77
N MET A 7 -20.01 23.37 -17.29
CA MET A 7 -19.32 24.53 -17.86
C MET A 7 -17.79 24.49 -17.69
N LYS A 8 -17.28 23.71 -16.73
CA LYS A 8 -15.83 23.55 -16.48
C LYS A 8 -15.23 22.28 -17.10
N GLU A 9 -16.02 21.49 -17.82
CA GLU A 9 -15.61 20.22 -18.44
C GLU A 9 -14.90 19.26 -17.46
N ILE A 10 -15.29 19.29 -16.18
CA ILE A 10 -14.63 18.50 -15.15
C ILE A 10 -15.01 17.03 -15.31
N THR A 11 -14.02 16.16 -15.51
CA THR A 11 -14.22 14.71 -15.57
C THR A 11 -14.31 14.12 -14.18
N ILE A 12 -15.44 13.47 -13.87
CA ILE A 12 -15.60 12.69 -12.63
C ILE A 12 -15.10 11.26 -12.88
N LYS A 13 -14.08 10.84 -12.15
CA LYS A 13 -13.61 9.45 -12.15
C LYS A 13 -13.95 8.81 -10.81
N GLY A 14 -14.78 7.77 -10.85
CA GLY A 14 -14.98 6.91 -9.67
C GLY A 14 -13.73 6.06 -9.42
N ALA A 15 -13.42 5.81 -8.16
CA ALA A 15 -12.44 4.79 -7.79
C ALA A 15 -13.19 3.48 -7.51
N ILE A 16 -12.95 2.47 -8.33
CA ILE A 16 -13.29 1.09 -8.00
C ILE A 16 -12.07 0.47 -7.31
N GLY A 17 -12.29 -0.46 -6.38
CA GLY A 17 -11.20 -1.13 -5.67
C GLY A 17 -10.33 -2.00 -6.57
N VAL A 18 -9.72 -3.03 -5.98
CA VAL A 18 -8.85 -3.94 -6.73
C VAL A 18 -9.67 -4.80 -7.71
N THR A 19 -9.36 -4.70 -9.01
CA THR A 19 -9.92 -5.58 -10.03
C THR A 19 -8.98 -6.75 -10.29
N SER A 20 -9.51 -7.86 -10.81
CA SER A 20 -8.68 -9.00 -11.24
C SER A 20 -7.62 -8.57 -12.26
N SER A 21 -8.00 -7.72 -13.22
CA SER A 21 -7.08 -7.13 -14.19
C SER A 21 -5.98 -6.28 -13.54
N GLY A 22 -6.31 -5.53 -12.48
CA GLY A 22 -5.34 -4.75 -11.72
C GLY A 22 -4.29 -5.63 -11.04
N TYR A 23 -4.71 -6.76 -10.45
CA TYR A 23 -3.78 -7.74 -9.90
C TYR A 23 -2.89 -8.37 -10.97
N THR A 24 -3.44 -8.76 -12.12
CA THR A 24 -2.64 -9.31 -13.24
C THR A 24 -1.55 -8.32 -13.65
N SER A 25 -1.89 -7.05 -13.87
CA SER A 25 -0.90 -6.03 -14.23
C SER A 25 0.14 -5.78 -13.13
N ALA A 26 -0.26 -5.83 -11.87
CA ALA A 26 0.68 -5.68 -10.74
C ALA A 26 1.67 -6.85 -10.67
N ILE A 27 1.20 -8.08 -10.85
CA ILE A 27 2.05 -9.29 -10.87
C ILE A 27 3.05 -9.20 -12.03
N GLU A 28 2.59 -8.91 -13.24
CA GLU A 28 3.47 -8.75 -14.42
C GLU A 28 4.56 -7.69 -14.19
N LEU A 29 4.23 -6.60 -13.49
CA LEU A 29 5.19 -5.55 -13.16
C LEU A 29 6.22 -6.00 -12.12
N LEU A 30 5.79 -6.73 -11.08
CA LEU A 30 6.66 -7.30 -10.06
C LEU A 30 7.64 -8.33 -10.68
N GLU A 31 7.14 -9.19 -11.57
CA GLU A 31 7.93 -10.24 -12.22
C GLU A 31 9.03 -9.68 -13.14
N LYS A 32 8.80 -8.50 -13.73
CA LYS A 32 9.81 -7.81 -14.55
C LYS A 32 11.06 -7.41 -13.77
N ARG A 33 10.96 -7.24 -12.44
CA ARG A 33 12.08 -6.84 -11.56
C ARG A 33 12.85 -5.60 -12.03
N VAL A 34 12.17 -4.67 -12.70
CA VAL A 34 12.76 -3.43 -13.24
C VAL A 34 12.67 -2.26 -12.26
N ILE A 35 11.78 -2.33 -11.27
CA ILE A 35 11.62 -1.34 -10.19
C ILE A 35 12.05 -2.00 -8.88
N PRO A 36 12.81 -1.33 -8.00
CA PRO A 36 13.26 -1.86 -6.72
C PRO A 36 12.13 -1.86 -5.68
N PHE A 37 11.14 -2.73 -5.88
CA PHE A 37 9.94 -2.82 -5.03
C PHE A 37 10.23 -3.30 -3.61
N GLU A 38 11.36 -3.98 -3.39
CA GLU A 38 11.84 -4.37 -2.08
C GLU A 38 12.02 -3.18 -1.12
N LYS A 39 12.20 -1.96 -1.65
CA LYS A 39 12.29 -0.74 -0.82
C LYS A 39 10.93 -0.25 -0.30
N MET A 40 9.83 -0.73 -0.87
CA MET A 40 8.48 -0.33 -0.43
C MET A 40 8.04 -1.11 0.80
N HIS A 41 8.51 -2.35 0.95
CA HIS A 41 8.28 -3.16 2.13
C HIS A 41 9.42 -2.95 3.12
N THR A 42 9.11 -2.55 4.35
CA THR A 42 10.13 -2.14 5.33
C THR A 42 10.28 -3.10 6.49
N HIS A 43 9.20 -3.75 6.95
CA HIS A 43 9.24 -4.57 8.16
C HIS A 43 8.30 -5.78 8.07
N ASP A 44 8.79 -6.90 8.55
CA ASP A 44 7.98 -8.07 8.90
C ASP A 44 7.94 -8.20 10.42
N PHE A 45 6.74 -8.47 10.95
CA PHE A 45 6.50 -8.70 12.37
C PHE A 45 5.84 -10.05 12.58
N ASP A 46 6.13 -10.74 13.68
CA ASP A 46 5.28 -11.86 14.09
C ASP A 46 3.90 -11.35 14.48
N LEU A 47 2.90 -12.22 14.36
CA LEU A 47 1.56 -11.92 14.81
C LEU A 47 1.50 -11.52 16.29
N THR A 48 2.38 -12.06 17.15
CA THR A 48 2.45 -11.69 18.57
C THR A 48 2.93 -10.26 18.80
N ASP A 49 3.65 -9.68 17.83
CA ASP A 49 4.22 -8.33 17.91
C ASP A 49 3.35 -7.28 17.20
N ALA A 50 2.06 -7.57 16.99
CA ALA A 50 1.14 -6.70 16.29
C ALA A 50 1.05 -5.27 16.87
N GLU A 51 1.17 -5.11 18.19
CA GLU A 51 1.18 -3.78 18.81
C GLU A 51 2.42 -2.97 18.40
N LEU A 52 3.59 -3.61 18.41
CA LEU A 52 4.82 -2.97 17.95
C LEU A 52 4.72 -2.60 16.47
N ALA A 53 4.20 -3.50 15.63
CA ALA A 53 3.99 -3.25 14.21
C ALA A 53 3.13 -2.00 13.94
N ILE A 54 2.06 -1.82 14.71
CA ILE A 54 1.18 -0.64 14.60
C ILE A 54 1.92 0.63 15.03
N LYS A 55 2.66 0.61 16.14
CA LYS A 55 3.44 1.76 16.62
C LYS A 55 4.54 2.16 15.64
N THR A 56 5.26 1.19 15.08
CA THR A 56 6.26 1.39 14.02
C THR A 56 5.63 2.01 12.79
N LEU A 57 4.47 1.51 12.33
CA LEU A 57 3.73 2.10 11.20
C LEU A 57 3.23 3.52 11.47
N ALA A 58 2.87 3.81 12.72
CA ALA A 58 2.49 5.15 13.18
C ALA A 58 3.67 6.12 13.35
N ARG A 59 4.92 5.65 13.16
CA ARG A 59 6.17 6.39 13.44
C ARG A 59 6.32 6.82 14.90
N GLU A 60 5.84 6.00 15.83
CA GLU A 60 5.98 6.22 17.27
C GLU A 60 7.27 5.58 17.84
N ILE A 61 8.00 4.82 17.02
CA ILE A 61 9.28 4.20 17.37
C ILE A 61 10.40 4.95 16.63
N ASP A 62 11.25 5.64 17.38
CA ASP A 62 12.34 6.43 16.82
C ASP A 62 13.33 5.55 16.04
N GLY A 63 13.60 5.93 14.78
CA GLY A 63 14.57 5.25 13.91
C GLY A 63 14.04 3.98 13.22
N GLU A 64 12.78 3.61 13.47
CA GLU A 64 12.11 2.45 12.88
C GLU A 64 10.90 2.91 12.04
N GLU A 65 11.06 3.94 11.20
CA GLU A 65 9.95 4.41 10.38
C GLU A 65 9.53 3.37 9.33
N SER A 66 8.25 3.00 9.32
CA SER A 66 7.71 2.05 8.34
C SER A 66 6.97 2.73 7.20
N VAL A 67 7.18 2.22 5.97
CA VAL A 67 6.40 2.53 4.77
C VAL A 67 5.29 1.50 4.56
N HIS A 68 5.65 0.22 4.72
CA HIS A 68 4.74 -0.92 4.69
C HIS A 68 5.27 -1.99 5.63
N SER A 69 4.37 -2.52 6.46
CA SER A 69 4.64 -3.60 7.40
C SER A 69 3.69 -4.78 7.17
N CYS A 70 4.19 -6.00 7.32
CA CYS A 70 3.37 -7.21 7.27
C CYS A 70 3.39 -7.94 8.62
N LEU A 71 2.25 -8.54 8.98
CA LEU A 71 2.19 -9.49 10.09
C LEU A 71 2.21 -10.90 9.51
N ILE A 72 3.25 -11.66 9.83
CA ILE A 72 3.48 -13.01 9.34
C ILE A 72 3.34 -13.98 10.52
N PRO A 73 2.34 -14.86 10.54
CA PRO A 73 2.20 -15.84 11.62
C PRO A 73 3.37 -16.82 11.67
N GLY A 74 3.98 -16.98 12.84
CA GLY A 74 5.08 -17.94 13.05
C GLY A 74 6.44 -17.43 12.55
N LEU A 75 6.57 -16.12 12.40
CA LEU A 75 7.85 -15.46 12.18
C LEU A 75 8.65 -15.61 13.50
N LYS A 76 9.81 -16.29 13.43
CA LYS A 76 10.66 -16.56 14.60
C LYS A 76 11.73 -15.51 14.78
#